data_AF-A0A924H286-F1
#
_entry.id   AF-A0A924H286-F1
#
_cell.length_a   1.000
_cell.length_b   1.000
_cell.length_c   1.000
_cell.angle_alpha   90.00
_cell.angle_beta   90.00
_cell.angle_gamma   90.00
#
_symmetry.space_group_name_H-M   'P 1'
#
loop_
_entity.id
_entity.type
_entity.pdbx_description
1 polymer ?
#
loop_
_entity_poly.entity_id
_entity_poly.type
_entity_poly.pdbx_seq_one_letter_code
_entity_poly.pdbx_strand_id
1 'polypeptide(L)'
;MTQYNSAPDAVGTEYLWWRTEAGMRTTVALFKPGLHADSARTPIEAALFDREGRLVATWKFDLTPERACIIDSAAEGPWTTAKATDGVLALHVFEDTGPGSTQTASNTRLYPLVTWRRPDGRVASLHSDQCLSRGSSQPQRFTEIVVSERADEHNALVLLNGETRQPSDALVLQIQNVRGDVRSARYTPTMDPFTVHRVALLDLFPDIVDFSAQGALLVSGTFHSLDLETRPYAETTGRRWGLYHGGDVYTWGERPFIKHAYIDGEVNPMAVIHNDRVSTWVNLLHSHDGMDGDTDIDVRLFDDAGTCVASRHRWKTARRQKLTRFAVAELLDDPSRPFNGHIAISFAPEPGQPVPFHVQALMEYGSDRTVARVMGWSDEWNSDVKRARRLQLGQDDVIRACFLVWNDAELESLVAITNAGHLDYKECATAELSLVGPSGTIMKTELSIGPYATAFFGISEKFPEWSEHLDAGTAMLVISSRSDLASLAFIRHRESGAVAAEHFFALWDWTGTRITEAAGS
;
A
#
# COMPACT_ATOMS: atom_id res chain seq x y z
N MET A 1 11.18 -3.82 36.21
CA MET A 1 10.81 -3.79 34.80
C MET A 1 11.68 -4.81 34.10
N THR A 2 11.09 -5.87 33.57
CA THR A 2 11.81 -6.86 32.78
C THR A 2 11.97 -6.27 31.39
N GLN A 3 13.20 -5.94 31.01
CA GLN A 3 13.50 -5.53 29.65
C GLN A 3 13.14 -6.71 28.73
N TYR A 4 12.30 -6.50 27.72
CA TYR A 4 12.08 -7.51 26.70
C TYR A 4 13.43 -7.72 26.01
N ASN A 5 14.03 -8.88 26.22
CA ASN A 5 15.19 -9.27 25.45
C ASN A 5 14.65 -9.58 24.05
N SER A 6 14.94 -8.68 23.09
CA SER A 6 14.69 -8.86 21.66
C SER A 6 14.89 -10.32 21.25
N ALA A 7 14.00 -10.88 20.41
CA ALA A 7 14.15 -12.22 19.87
C ALA A 7 15.43 -12.30 19.00
N PRO A 8 16.59 -12.73 19.56
CA PRO A 8 17.86 -12.53 18.87
C PRO A 8 17.99 -13.46 17.66
N ASP A 9 17.31 -14.61 17.72
CA ASP A 9 17.25 -15.65 16.70
C ASP A 9 16.16 -15.40 15.64
N ALA A 10 15.41 -14.29 15.75
CA ALA A 10 14.46 -13.92 14.70
C ALA A 10 15.22 -13.54 13.43
N VAL A 11 14.78 -14.09 12.30
CA VAL A 11 15.37 -13.82 10.98
C VAL A 11 14.75 -12.59 10.30
N GLY A 12 13.58 -12.16 10.76
CA GLY A 12 12.88 -10.95 10.32
C GLY A 12 11.91 -10.46 11.39
N THR A 13 11.50 -9.20 11.31
CA THR A 13 10.46 -8.65 12.19
C THR A 13 9.66 -7.58 11.47
N GLU A 14 8.34 -7.67 11.49
CA GLU A 14 7.43 -6.61 11.04
C GLU A 14 6.91 -5.82 12.24
N TYR A 15 6.73 -4.51 12.07
CA TYR A 15 6.14 -3.62 13.07
C TYR A 15 4.80 -3.09 12.58
N LEU A 16 3.77 -3.21 13.40
CA LEU A 16 2.39 -2.81 13.07
C LEU A 16 1.86 -1.83 14.10
N TRP A 17 1.08 -0.86 13.64
CA TRP A 17 0.39 0.07 14.52
C TRP A 17 -0.86 -0.59 15.10
N TRP A 18 -0.82 -0.99 16.35
CA TRP A 18 -1.93 -1.60 17.06
C TRP A 18 -2.76 -0.55 17.79
N ARG A 19 -4.09 -0.51 17.56
CA ARG A 19 -4.95 0.51 18.16
C ARG A 19 -6.29 -0.07 18.60
N THR A 20 -6.51 -0.04 19.92
CA THR A 20 -7.81 -0.38 20.52
C THR A 20 -8.37 0.72 21.44
N GLU A 21 -7.60 1.81 21.64
CA GLU A 21 -8.07 2.99 22.35
C GLU A 21 -9.29 3.62 21.67
N ALA A 22 -10.13 4.29 22.48
CA ALA A 22 -11.36 4.94 22.05
C ALA A 22 -12.31 4.05 21.22
N GLY A 23 -12.28 2.73 21.44
CA GLY A 23 -13.14 1.77 20.75
C GLY A 23 -12.71 1.48 19.31
N MET A 24 -11.48 1.82 18.93
CA MET A 24 -10.93 1.41 17.64
C MET A 24 -10.79 -0.12 17.58
N ARG A 25 -11.03 -0.69 16.40
CA ARG A 25 -10.78 -2.10 16.09
C ARG A 25 -9.63 -2.18 15.10
N THR A 26 -8.55 -2.86 15.47
CA THR A 26 -7.48 -3.28 14.56
C THR A 26 -7.70 -4.73 14.14
N THR A 27 -7.58 -4.99 12.85
CA THR A 27 -7.55 -6.34 12.27
C THR A 27 -6.29 -6.47 11.42
N VAL A 28 -5.53 -7.52 11.63
CA VAL A 28 -4.31 -7.85 10.89
C VAL A 28 -4.52 -9.16 10.16
N ALA A 29 -4.15 -9.20 8.89
CA ALA A 29 -4.18 -10.40 8.08
C ALA A 29 -2.78 -10.73 7.55
N LEU A 30 -2.40 -11.98 7.72
CA LEU A 30 -1.13 -12.55 7.30
C LEU A 30 -1.41 -13.70 6.34
N PHE A 31 -0.76 -13.68 5.19
CA PHE A 31 -0.84 -14.77 4.23
C PHE A 31 0.45 -14.86 3.42
N LYS A 32 1.06 -16.03 3.41
CA LYS A 32 2.28 -16.31 2.63
C LYS A 32 1.98 -17.45 1.66
N PRO A 33 1.67 -17.17 0.38
CA PRO A 33 1.35 -18.23 -0.57
C PRO A 33 2.60 -19.10 -0.81
N GLY A 34 2.45 -20.41 -0.63
CA GLY A 34 3.47 -21.40 -0.99
C GLY A 34 3.05 -22.15 -2.26
N LEU A 35 3.96 -22.31 -3.21
CA LEU A 35 3.75 -23.13 -4.42
C LEU A 35 3.84 -24.65 -4.14
N HIS A 36 4.40 -25.06 -3.00
CA HIS A 36 4.62 -26.46 -2.67
C HIS A 36 3.98 -26.81 -1.32
N ALA A 37 3.11 -27.82 -1.34
CA ALA A 37 2.44 -28.41 -0.16
C ALA A 37 3.43 -28.98 0.89
N ASP A 38 4.72 -29.05 0.56
CA ASP A 38 5.82 -29.45 1.46
C ASP A 38 6.56 -28.24 2.07
N SER A 39 6.09 -27.01 1.85
CA SER A 39 6.73 -25.82 2.42
C SER A 39 6.46 -25.69 3.92
N ALA A 40 7.56 -25.56 4.67
CA ALA A 40 7.59 -25.56 6.13
C ALA A 40 6.66 -24.50 6.73
N ARG A 41 6.12 -24.81 7.91
CA ARG A 41 5.44 -23.83 8.75
C ARG A 41 6.39 -22.66 8.96
N THR A 42 5.86 -21.45 9.06
CA THR A 42 6.65 -20.28 9.45
C THR A 42 6.26 -19.91 10.88
N PRO A 43 7.07 -20.28 11.89
CA PRO A 43 6.82 -19.93 13.27
C PRO A 43 6.94 -18.42 13.46
N ILE A 44 5.93 -17.83 14.12
CA ILE A 44 5.88 -16.42 14.44
C ILE A 44 5.69 -16.25 15.94
N GLU A 45 6.49 -15.37 16.55
CA GLU A 45 6.22 -14.82 17.89
C GLU A 45 5.71 -13.39 17.72
N ALA A 46 4.50 -13.15 18.21
CA ALA A 46 3.94 -11.82 18.29
C ALA A 46 4.17 -11.24 19.68
N ALA A 47 4.60 -9.98 19.72
CA ALA A 47 4.80 -9.20 20.95
C ALA A 47 4.09 -7.86 20.81
N LEU A 48 3.13 -7.60 21.71
CA LEU A 48 2.36 -6.36 21.75
C LEU A 48 2.94 -5.44 22.83
N PHE A 49 3.26 -4.22 22.43
CA PHE A 49 3.78 -3.15 23.28
C PHE A 49 2.77 -2.01 23.39
N ASP A 50 2.72 -1.35 24.54
CA ASP A 50 1.91 -0.15 24.76
C ASP A 50 2.60 1.11 24.19
N ARG A 51 1.96 2.27 24.38
CA ARG A 51 2.45 3.57 23.91
C ARG A 51 3.82 3.94 24.47
N GLU A 52 4.13 3.45 25.66
CA GLU A 52 5.41 3.67 26.34
C GLU A 52 6.46 2.59 26.02
N GLY A 53 6.16 1.67 25.09
CA GLY A 53 7.07 0.59 24.68
C GLY A 53 7.16 -0.54 25.70
N ARG A 54 6.18 -0.67 26.60
CA ARG A 54 6.15 -1.77 27.57
C ARG A 54 5.43 -2.95 26.98
N LEU A 55 6.02 -4.13 27.13
CA LEU A 55 5.40 -5.38 26.70
C LEU A 55 4.12 -5.66 27.49
N VAL A 56 3.03 -5.87 26.78
CA VAL A 56 1.69 -6.12 27.34
C VAL A 56 1.27 -7.58 27.15
N ALA A 57 1.56 -8.17 25.98
CA ALA A 57 1.21 -9.54 25.67
C ALA A 57 2.20 -10.17 24.69
N THR A 58 2.38 -11.50 24.78
CA THR A 58 3.11 -12.30 23.80
C THR A 58 2.35 -13.57 23.47
N TRP A 59 2.46 -14.04 22.23
CA TRP A 59 1.93 -15.32 21.81
C TRP A 59 2.68 -15.87 20.60
N LYS A 60 2.48 -17.17 20.32
CA LYS A 60 3.12 -17.87 19.20
C LYS A 60 2.06 -18.53 18.33
N PHE A 61 2.32 -18.54 17.04
CA PHE A 61 1.49 -19.23 16.06
C PHE A 61 2.33 -19.59 14.83
N ASP A 62 1.81 -20.53 14.03
CA ASP A 62 2.43 -20.96 12.78
C ASP A 62 1.65 -20.36 11.61
N LEU A 63 2.34 -19.70 10.68
CA LEU A 63 1.78 -19.35 9.38
C LEU A 63 2.00 -20.52 8.41
N THR A 64 0.92 -20.92 7.73
CA THR A 64 0.92 -22.02 6.75
C THR A 64 0.44 -21.52 5.39
N PRO A 65 0.96 -22.04 4.27
CA PRO A 65 0.66 -21.52 2.94
C PRO A 65 -0.80 -21.70 2.50
N GLU A 66 -1.56 -22.62 3.13
CA GLU A 66 -2.96 -22.89 2.78
C GLU A 66 -3.97 -22.02 3.53
N ARG A 67 -3.55 -21.27 4.56
CA ARG A 67 -4.46 -20.61 5.51
C ARG A 67 -4.05 -19.16 5.76
N ALA A 68 -5.05 -18.28 5.81
CA ALA A 68 -4.85 -16.93 6.29
C ALA A 68 -4.78 -16.93 7.83
N CYS A 69 -3.79 -16.25 8.41
CA CYS A 69 -3.81 -15.95 9.83
C CYS A 69 -4.43 -14.57 10.03
N ILE A 70 -5.52 -14.53 10.81
CA ILE A 70 -6.26 -13.31 11.12
C ILE A 70 -6.14 -13.03 12.61
N ILE A 71 -5.68 -11.83 12.96
CA ILE A 71 -5.63 -11.31 14.32
C ILE A 71 -6.62 -10.16 14.40
N ASP A 72 -7.68 -10.31 15.18
CA ASP A 72 -8.72 -9.30 15.34
C ASP A 72 -8.83 -8.86 16.79
N SER A 73 -8.58 -7.57 17.03
CA SER A 73 -8.68 -6.98 18.37
C SER A 73 -10.05 -7.13 19.06
N ALA A 74 -11.13 -7.32 18.30
CA ALA A 74 -12.46 -7.56 18.84
C ALA A 74 -12.75 -9.05 19.16
N ALA A 75 -11.93 -9.97 18.65
CA ALA A 75 -12.05 -11.39 18.94
C ALA A 75 -11.28 -11.77 20.22
N GLU A 76 -11.69 -12.87 20.85
CA GLU A 76 -10.97 -13.43 21.99
C GLU A 76 -9.57 -13.92 21.54
N GLY A 77 -8.54 -13.53 22.30
CA GLY A 77 -7.17 -13.90 21.99
C GLY A 77 -6.18 -13.36 23.03
N PRO A 78 -4.88 -13.69 22.94
CA PRO A 78 -3.88 -13.27 23.91
C PRO A 78 -3.80 -11.74 24.12
N TRP A 79 -4.11 -10.97 23.07
CA TRP A 79 -4.16 -9.51 23.08
C TRP A 79 -5.34 -8.93 23.90
N THR A 80 -6.40 -9.68 24.21
CA THR A 80 -7.53 -9.14 25.00
C THR A 80 -7.17 -8.90 26.46
N THR A 81 -6.05 -9.47 26.92
CA THR A 81 -5.48 -9.17 28.24
C THR A 81 -4.88 -7.77 28.30
N ALA A 82 -4.48 -7.21 27.15
CA ALA A 82 -4.13 -5.82 27.04
C ALA A 82 -5.41 -4.99 27.20
N LYS A 83 -5.38 -3.99 28.10
CA LYS A 83 -6.41 -2.95 28.11
C LYS A 83 -6.43 -2.25 26.74
N ALA A 84 -7.41 -1.38 26.51
CA ALA A 84 -7.40 -0.49 25.35
C ALA A 84 -5.99 0.15 25.21
N THR A 85 -5.32 -0.13 24.10
CA THR A 85 -3.88 0.13 23.88
C THR A 85 -3.68 0.75 22.50
N ASP A 86 -2.91 1.83 22.44
CA ASP A 86 -2.32 2.36 21.20
C ASP A 86 -0.80 2.14 21.27
N GLY A 87 -0.25 1.32 20.37
CA GLY A 87 1.13 0.84 20.50
C GLY A 87 1.64 0.04 19.30
N VAL A 88 2.69 -0.75 19.51
CA VAL A 88 3.35 -1.52 18.45
C VAL A 88 3.06 -3.01 18.63
N LEU A 89 2.58 -3.66 17.58
CA LEU A 89 2.60 -5.12 17.47
C LEU A 89 3.83 -5.51 16.63
N ALA A 90 4.79 -6.16 17.26
CA ALA A 90 5.96 -6.74 16.58
C ALA A 90 5.67 -8.21 16.22
N LEU A 91 5.94 -8.59 14.97
CA LEU A 91 5.81 -9.96 14.48
C LEU A 91 7.19 -10.51 14.13
N HIS A 92 7.76 -11.30 15.04
CA HIS A 92 9.08 -11.91 14.88
C HIS A 92 8.97 -13.22 14.10
N VAL A 93 9.69 -13.32 12.98
CA VAL A 93 9.73 -14.50 12.12
C VAL A 93 10.92 -15.37 12.47
N PHE A 94 10.70 -16.67 12.64
CA PHE A 94 11.75 -17.65 12.92
C PHE A 94 11.88 -18.64 11.77
N GLU A 95 13.09 -19.14 11.54
CA GLU A 95 13.31 -20.24 10.60
C GLU A 95 12.85 -21.57 11.17
N ASP A 96 12.02 -22.29 10.42
CA ASP A 96 11.74 -23.70 10.65
C ASP A 96 12.79 -24.53 9.89
N THR A 97 13.87 -24.92 10.58
CA THR A 97 14.88 -25.97 10.28
C THR A 97 16.28 -25.61 9.72
N GLY A 98 17.31 -26.10 10.45
CA GLY A 98 18.54 -26.73 9.95
C GLY A 98 19.74 -25.82 9.60
N PRO A 99 20.97 -26.10 10.09
CA PRO A 99 22.16 -25.34 9.72
C PRO A 99 22.46 -25.51 8.22
N GLY A 100 22.22 -24.46 7.41
CA GLY A 100 22.61 -24.46 5.99
C GLY A 100 21.78 -23.58 5.03
N SER A 101 20.69 -22.97 5.49
CA SER A 101 19.85 -22.09 4.65
C SER A 101 20.37 -20.64 4.72
N THR A 102 20.92 -20.13 3.61
CA THR A 102 21.27 -18.69 3.47
C THR A 102 20.04 -17.94 2.97
N GLN A 103 19.12 -17.55 3.85
CA GLN A 103 18.05 -16.63 3.50
C GLN A 103 18.55 -15.18 3.55
N THR A 104 18.18 -14.38 2.53
CA THR A 104 18.34 -12.93 2.53
C THR A 104 17.17 -12.28 3.28
N ALA A 105 17.35 -11.08 3.85
CA ALA A 105 16.32 -10.37 4.63
C ALA A 105 14.99 -10.19 3.88
N SER A 106 15.01 -10.02 2.55
CA SER A 106 13.82 -9.94 1.69
C SER A 106 12.92 -11.18 1.77
N ASN A 107 13.47 -12.36 2.06
CA ASN A 107 12.70 -13.62 2.10
C ASN A 107 11.90 -13.80 3.41
N THR A 108 12.10 -12.88 4.36
CA THR A 108 11.53 -12.93 5.71
C THR A 108 10.40 -11.93 5.95
N ARG A 109 10.15 -11.02 5.00
CA ARG A 109 9.03 -10.07 5.07
C ARG A 109 7.69 -10.80 4.97
N LEU A 110 6.72 -10.34 5.75
CA LEU A 110 5.36 -10.88 5.78
C LEU A 110 4.35 -9.94 5.12
N TYR A 111 4.66 -8.63 5.06
CA TYR A 111 3.77 -7.58 4.53
C TYR A 111 2.30 -7.72 4.98
N PRO A 112 2.06 -7.79 6.30
CA PRO A 112 0.71 -7.91 6.86
C PRO A 112 -0.21 -6.80 6.36
N LEU A 113 -1.43 -7.16 5.99
CA LEU A 113 -2.50 -6.20 5.75
C LEU A 113 -3.09 -5.78 7.10
N VAL A 114 -3.22 -4.49 7.34
CA VAL A 114 -3.76 -3.95 8.59
C VAL A 114 -4.92 -3.01 8.27
N THR A 115 -6.06 -3.27 8.90
CA THR A 115 -7.23 -2.40 8.84
C THR A 115 -7.56 -1.86 10.22
N TRP A 116 -7.87 -0.57 10.29
CA TRP A 116 -8.41 0.08 11.49
C TRP A 116 -9.84 0.56 11.24
N ARG A 117 -10.73 0.31 12.19
CA ARG A 117 -12.12 0.76 12.19
C ARG A 117 -12.43 1.58 13.43
N ARG A 118 -12.99 2.78 13.24
CA ARG A 118 -13.50 3.61 14.33
C ARG A 118 -14.95 3.25 14.67
N PRO A 119 -15.42 3.53 15.90
CA PRO A 119 -16.83 3.35 16.26
C PRO A 119 -17.81 4.13 15.41
N ASP A 120 -17.38 5.23 14.78
CA ASP A 120 -18.20 6.07 13.89
C ASP A 120 -18.27 5.57 12.43
N GLY A 121 -17.75 4.36 12.19
CA GLY A 121 -17.76 3.68 10.91
C GLY A 121 -16.68 4.13 9.93
N ARG A 122 -15.77 5.04 10.32
CA ARG A 122 -14.60 5.35 9.48
C ARG A 122 -13.63 4.18 9.46
N VAL A 123 -13.06 3.91 8.29
CA VAL A 123 -12.17 2.76 8.04
C VAL A 123 -10.91 3.22 7.29
N ALA A 124 -9.77 2.59 7.59
CA ALA A 124 -8.51 2.74 6.87
C ALA A 124 -7.82 1.36 6.76
N SER A 125 -7.13 1.08 5.65
CA SER A 125 -6.40 -0.17 5.42
C SER A 125 -5.10 0.10 4.68
N LEU A 126 -4.03 -0.61 5.03
CA LEU A 126 -2.77 -0.67 4.28
C LEU A 126 -1.96 -1.91 4.69
N HIS A 127 -1.04 -2.33 3.84
CA HIS A 127 0.00 -3.29 4.20
C HIS A 127 1.14 -2.61 4.97
N SER A 128 1.83 -3.35 5.84
CA SER A 128 2.97 -2.79 6.56
C SER A 128 4.27 -2.81 5.77
N ASP A 129 4.88 -1.63 5.70
CA ASP A 129 6.22 -1.38 5.17
C ASP A 129 7.23 -0.94 6.25
N GLN A 130 7.00 -1.36 7.51
CA GLN A 130 7.92 -1.06 8.61
C GLN A 130 8.47 -2.33 9.22
N CYS A 131 9.78 -2.54 9.10
CA CYS A 131 10.42 -3.79 9.51
C CYS A 131 11.82 -3.59 10.12
N LEU A 132 12.33 -4.62 10.77
CA LEU A 132 13.70 -4.70 11.23
C LEU A 132 14.66 -4.77 10.03
N SER A 133 15.71 -3.95 10.03
CA SER A 133 16.73 -3.92 8.98
C SER A 133 18.12 -3.77 9.59
N ARG A 134 18.64 -4.86 10.16
CA ARG A 134 19.93 -4.85 10.90
C ARG A 134 21.10 -4.52 9.98
N GLY A 135 21.91 -3.55 10.36
CA GLY A 135 23.18 -3.23 9.66
C GLY A 135 23.05 -2.38 8.39
N SER A 136 21.85 -1.92 8.02
CA SER A 136 21.58 -1.04 6.88
C SER A 136 21.44 0.44 7.29
N SER A 137 22.40 0.96 8.08
CA SER A 137 22.37 2.31 8.69
C SER A 137 22.59 3.48 7.70
N GLN A 138 21.96 3.44 6.53
CA GLN A 138 21.91 4.57 5.61
C GLN A 138 20.69 5.45 5.92
N PRO A 139 20.81 6.79 5.78
CA PRO A 139 19.66 7.66 5.91
C PRO A 139 18.59 7.29 4.87
N GLN A 140 17.41 6.91 5.34
CA GLN A 140 16.25 6.69 4.49
C GLN A 140 15.69 8.04 4.09
N ARG A 141 15.59 8.28 2.79
CA ARG A 141 14.89 9.44 2.26
C ARG A 141 13.52 8.97 1.83
N PHE A 142 12.48 9.66 2.26
CA PHE A 142 11.12 9.37 1.87
C PHE A 142 10.47 10.58 1.20
N THR A 143 9.53 10.28 0.34
CA THR A 143 8.76 11.18 -0.51
C THR A 143 7.34 10.64 -0.62
N GLU A 144 6.61 10.99 -1.67
CA GLU A 144 5.32 10.41 -2.02
C GLU A 144 4.20 10.67 -1.01
N ILE A 145 4.37 11.68 -0.16
CA ILE A 145 3.38 12.06 0.84
C ILE A 145 2.72 13.37 0.38
N VAL A 146 1.44 13.30 0.09
CA VAL A 146 0.58 14.45 -0.18
C VAL A 146 -0.45 14.60 0.93
N VAL A 147 -0.50 15.78 1.53
CA VAL A 147 -1.41 16.10 2.63
C VAL A 147 -2.21 17.36 2.33
N SER A 148 -3.30 17.57 3.06
CA SER A 148 -4.09 18.80 3.03
C SER A 148 -4.30 19.27 4.46
N GLU A 149 -3.76 20.44 4.79
CA GLU A 149 -3.89 21.06 6.12
C GLU A 149 -4.94 22.15 6.07
N ARG A 150 -5.94 22.02 6.93
CA ARG A 150 -7.10 22.93 7.03
C ARG A 150 -7.50 23.14 8.49
N ALA A 151 -8.41 24.06 8.73
CA ALA A 151 -8.93 24.32 10.08
C ALA A 151 -9.65 23.11 10.70
N ASP A 152 -10.21 22.22 9.87
CA ASP A 152 -10.96 21.03 10.26
C ASP A 152 -10.27 19.71 9.87
N GLU A 153 -9.03 19.78 9.37
CA GLU A 153 -8.28 18.62 8.89
C GLU A 153 -6.78 18.77 9.17
N HIS A 154 -6.22 17.78 9.87
CA HIS A 154 -4.83 17.77 10.32
C HIS A 154 -4.16 16.44 10.01
N ASN A 155 -2.88 16.50 9.64
CA ASN A 155 -2.12 15.33 9.26
C ASN A 155 -0.94 15.08 10.20
N ALA A 156 -0.58 13.80 10.31
CA ALA A 156 0.58 13.36 11.06
C ALA A 156 1.34 12.29 10.27
N LEU A 157 2.65 12.24 10.46
CA LEU A 157 3.45 11.08 10.07
C LEU A 157 3.54 10.12 11.25
N VAL A 158 3.27 8.84 11.02
CA VAL A 158 3.33 7.78 12.01
C VAL A 158 4.53 6.89 11.71
N LEU A 159 5.46 6.86 12.67
CA LEU A 159 6.65 6.02 12.64
C LEU A 159 6.54 4.99 13.78
N LEU A 160 6.78 3.73 13.46
CA LEU A 160 6.83 2.63 14.41
C LEU A 160 8.28 2.34 14.71
N ASN A 161 8.73 2.57 15.94
CA ASN A 161 10.11 2.30 16.28
C ASN A 161 10.33 0.82 16.62
N GLY A 162 11.47 0.29 16.21
CA GLY A 162 11.89 -1.08 16.48
C GLY A 162 12.62 -1.23 17.82
N GLU A 163 13.51 -2.21 17.89
CA GLU A 163 14.24 -2.57 19.12
C GLU A 163 15.30 -1.54 19.52
N THR A 164 15.82 -0.80 18.53
CA THR A 164 16.88 0.19 18.71
C THR A 164 16.27 1.58 18.95
N ARG A 165 16.74 2.27 20.00
CA ARG A 165 16.37 3.67 20.27
C ARG A 165 16.90 4.56 19.16
N GLN A 166 16.05 5.44 18.62
CA GLN A 166 16.46 6.46 17.65
C GLN A 166 16.90 7.74 18.38
N PRO A 167 18.00 8.37 17.93
CA PRO A 167 18.46 9.62 18.54
C PRO A 167 17.47 10.76 18.29
N SER A 168 17.58 11.82 19.09
CA SER A 168 16.90 13.09 18.81
C SER A 168 17.31 13.61 17.43
N ASP A 169 16.42 14.32 16.75
CA ASP A 169 16.65 14.89 15.42
C ASP A 169 16.97 13.87 14.31
N ALA A 170 16.72 12.58 14.55
CA ALA A 170 16.87 11.53 13.54
C ALA A 170 15.97 11.77 12.32
N LEU A 171 14.81 12.39 12.53
CA LEU A 171 13.82 12.70 11.50
C LEU A 171 13.84 14.19 11.15
N VAL A 172 14.05 14.48 9.86
CA VAL A 172 13.96 15.82 9.28
C VAL A 172 12.85 15.81 8.24
N LEU A 173 11.89 16.71 8.37
CA LEU A 173 10.78 16.86 7.43
C LEU A 173 10.90 18.14 6.62
N GLN A 174 10.45 18.07 5.38
CA GLN A 174 10.24 19.21 4.52
C GLN A 174 8.81 19.23 4.02
N ILE A 175 8.23 20.43 3.93
CA ILE A 175 6.93 20.66 3.30
C ILE A 175 7.09 21.65 2.17
N GLN A 176 6.40 21.41 1.07
CA GLN A 176 6.33 22.31 -0.08
C GLN A 176 4.88 22.61 -0.44
N ASN A 177 4.56 23.90 -0.63
CA ASN A 177 3.23 24.32 -1.06
C ASN A 177 3.10 24.41 -2.59
N VAL A 178 1.88 24.70 -3.07
CA VAL A 178 1.57 24.82 -4.51
C VAL A 178 2.34 25.93 -5.24
N ARG A 179 2.92 26.91 -4.52
CA ARG A 179 3.77 27.96 -5.09
C ARG A 179 5.24 27.52 -5.22
N GLY A 180 5.61 26.40 -4.61
CA GLY A 180 6.98 25.92 -4.53
C GLY A 180 7.78 26.48 -3.35
N ASP A 181 7.13 27.20 -2.42
CA ASP A 181 7.79 27.61 -1.17
C ASP A 181 8.07 26.35 -0.35
N VAL A 182 9.26 26.27 0.28
CA VAL A 182 9.68 25.11 1.08
C VAL A 182 9.96 25.52 2.52
N ARG A 183 9.59 24.66 3.45
CA ARG A 183 9.98 24.76 4.87
C ARG A 183 10.52 23.45 5.36
N SER A 184 11.31 23.50 6.43
CA SER A 184 11.90 22.31 7.03
C SER A 184 11.84 22.38 8.55
N ALA A 185 11.64 21.23 9.18
CA ALA A 185 11.60 21.08 10.62
C ALA A 185 12.29 19.79 11.04
N ARG A 186 12.78 19.74 12.28
CA ARG A 186 13.38 18.55 12.88
C ARG A 186 12.47 18.02 13.99
N TYR A 187 12.30 16.72 14.04
CA TYR A 187 11.63 16.07 15.16
C TYR A 187 12.65 15.86 16.28
N THR A 188 12.60 16.72 17.28
CA THR A 188 13.57 16.76 18.40
C THR A 188 13.44 15.62 19.41
N PRO A 189 12.26 14.99 19.64
CA PRO A 189 12.18 13.88 20.59
C PRO A 189 13.01 12.66 20.15
N THR A 190 13.60 11.97 21.12
CA THR A 190 14.13 10.61 20.91
C THR A 190 12.99 9.62 20.71
N MET A 191 13.23 8.55 19.95
CA MET A 191 12.26 7.45 19.81
C MET A 191 12.72 6.26 20.65
N ASP A 192 11.99 5.97 21.73
CA ASP A 192 12.28 4.83 22.59
C ASP A 192 11.96 3.50 21.88
N PRO A 193 12.55 2.37 22.28
CA PRO A 193 12.24 1.08 21.65
C PRO A 193 10.76 0.72 21.69
N PHE A 194 10.25 0.13 20.61
CA PHE A 194 8.88 -0.38 20.48
C PHE A 194 7.76 0.64 20.75
N THR A 195 7.99 1.92 20.41
CA THR A 195 6.99 2.99 20.56
C THR A 195 6.40 3.44 19.22
N VAL A 196 5.21 4.03 19.28
CA VAL A 196 4.58 4.71 18.14
C VAL A 196 4.84 6.21 18.24
N HIS A 197 5.41 6.79 17.20
CA HIS A 197 5.64 8.23 17.09
C HIS A 197 4.67 8.83 16.06
N ARG A 198 3.61 9.45 16.58
CA ARG A 198 2.65 10.23 15.79
C ARG A 198 3.10 11.69 15.72
N VAL A 199 3.86 12.02 14.68
CA VAL A 199 4.45 13.34 14.44
C VAL A 199 3.43 14.24 13.75
N ALA A 200 2.69 15.03 14.52
CA ALA A 200 1.72 15.98 13.96
C ALA A 200 2.43 17.10 13.19
N LEU A 201 2.00 17.36 11.95
CA LEU A 201 2.64 18.38 11.11
C LEU A 201 2.43 19.80 11.68
N LEU A 202 1.29 20.05 12.33
CA LEU A 202 0.99 21.32 12.98
C LEU A 202 1.95 21.65 14.13
N ASP A 203 2.45 20.64 14.84
CA ASP A 203 3.41 20.84 15.94
C ASP A 203 4.79 21.26 15.40
N LEU A 204 5.17 20.73 14.23
CA LEU A 204 6.42 21.06 13.55
C LEU A 204 6.34 22.35 12.73
N PHE A 205 5.16 22.69 12.23
CA PHE A 205 4.89 23.84 11.38
C PHE A 205 3.62 24.56 11.88
N PRO A 206 3.73 25.42 12.91
CA PRO A 206 2.56 26.01 13.58
C PRO A 206 1.61 26.82 12.69
N ASP A 207 2.09 27.35 11.57
CA ASP A 207 1.34 28.13 10.57
C ASP A 207 1.09 27.34 9.27
N ILE A 208 1.11 26.00 9.32
CA ILE A 208 0.97 25.12 8.15
C ILE A 208 -0.34 25.31 7.38
N VAL A 209 -1.43 25.66 8.07
CA VAL A 209 -2.74 25.91 7.45
C VAL A 209 -2.69 27.17 6.56
N ASP A 210 -2.06 28.24 7.03
CA ASP A 210 -1.89 29.46 6.23
C ASP A 210 -0.87 29.24 5.11
N PHE A 211 0.19 28.49 5.41
CA PHE A 211 1.23 28.14 4.44
C PHE A 211 0.70 27.29 3.27
N SER A 212 -0.24 26.38 3.54
CA SER A 212 -0.87 25.54 2.51
C SER A 212 -1.71 26.35 1.52
N ALA A 213 -2.21 27.52 1.96
CA ALA A 213 -3.16 28.35 1.20
C ALA A 213 -4.34 27.53 0.65
N GLN A 214 -4.86 26.59 1.46
CA GLN A 214 -5.93 25.63 1.12
C GLN A 214 -5.58 24.58 0.05
N GLY A 215 -4.36 24.62 -0.49
CA GLY A 215 -3.82 23.65 -1.44
C GLY A 215 -3.28 22.40 -0.75
N ALA A 216 -2.97 21.40 -1.58
CA ALA A 216 -2.23 20.23 -1.13
C ALA A 216 -0.76 20.59 -0.88
N LEU A 217 -0.15 19.94 0.10
CA LEU A 217 1.26 20.04 0.43
C LEU A 217 1.96 18.75 0.04
N LEU A 218 3.14 18.88 -0.57
CA LEU A 218 4.08 17.77 -0.72
C LEU A 218 4.93 17.69 0.54
N VAL A 219 5.01 16.52 1.15
CA VAL A 219 5.85 16.23 2.31
C VAL A 219 6.95 15.26 1.89
N SER A 220 8.16 15.54 2.31
CA SER A 220 9.32 14.67 2.14
C SER A 220 10.19 14.74 3.37
N GLY A 221 11.19 13.86 3.47
CA GLY A 221 12.12 13.93 4.58
C GLY A 221 13.25 12.93 4.51
N THR A 222 14.08 13.00 5.55
CA THR A 222 15.17 12.07 5.79
C THR A 222 15.04 11.53 7.19
N PHE A 223 15.18 10.22 7.34
CA PHE A 223 15.23 9.53 8.61
C PHE A 223 16.53 8.76 8.74
N HIS A 224 17.35 9.20 9.68
CA HIS A 224 18.61 8.55 10.07
C HIS A 224 18.31 7.39 11.03
N SER A 225 17.62 6.37 10.53
CA SER A 225 17.19 5.23 11.32
C SER A 225 18.35 4.32 11.70
N LEU A 226 18.22 3.68 12.86
CA LEU A 226 19.07 2.60 13.34
C LEU A 226 18.25 1.32 13.35
N ASP A 227 18.72 0.32 12.61
CA ASP A 227 18.15 -1.04 12.50
C ASP A 227 16.66 -1.10 12.07
N LEU A 228 16.14 -0.05 11.45
CA LEU A 228 14.73 0.07 11.10
C LEU A 228 14.60 0.52 9.64
N GLU A 229 13.87 -0.26 8.86
CA GLU A 229 13.32 0.16 7.58
C GLU A 229 11.92 0.71 7.80
N THR A 230 11.68 1.95 7.36
CA THR A 230 10.37 2.57 7.54
C THR A 230 9.95 3.36 6.32
N ARG A 231 8.70 3.13 5.93
CA ARG A 231 7.91 4.09 5.19
C ARG A 231 6.85 4.67 6.13
N PRO A 232 6.95 5.97 6.50
CA PRO A 232 6.04 6.55 7.46
C PRO A 232 4.61 6.46 6.96
N TYR A 233 3.67 6.13 7.85
CA TYR A 233 2.26 6.26 7.50
C TYR A 233 1.87 7.74 7.58
N ALA A 234 1.15 8.25 6.60
CA ALA A 234 0.54 9.56 6.65
C ALA A 234 -0.93 9.43 7.09
N GLU A 235 -1.23 9.84 8.32
CA GLU A 235 -2.58 9.85 8.87
C GLU A 235 -3.22 11.23 8.66
N THR A 236 -4.37 11.28 7.99
CA THR A 236 -5.25 12.45 7.94
C THR A 236 -6.34 12.30 9.02
N THR A 237 -6.59 13.33 9.83
CA THR A 237 -7.62 13.35 10.88
C THR A 237 -8.44 14.63 10.86
N GLY A 238 -9.58 14.64 11.55
CA GLY A 238 -10.53 15.77 11.56
C GLY A 238 -11.83 15.39 10.86
N ARG A 239 -12.28 16.22 9.92
CA ARG A 239 -13.47 15.98 9.08
C ARG A 239 -13.37 14.64 8.37
N ARG A 240 -12.24 14.40 7.70
CA ARG A 240 -11.94 13.15 7.00
C ARG A 240 -10.90 12.34 7.78
N TRP A 241 -11.02 11.02 7.73
CA TRP A 241 -9.97 10.12 8.19
C TRP A 241 -9.38 9.35 7.02
N GLY A 242 -8.06 9.17 7.04
CA GLY A 242 -7.34 8.44 6.00
C GLY A 242 -5.97 8.02 6.52
N LEU A 243 -5.47 6.93 5.96
CA LEU A 243 -4.11 6.44 6.22
C LEU A 243 -3.57 5.85 4.91
N TYR A 244 -2.29 6.05 4.67
CA TYR A 244 -1.52 5.42 3.59
C TYR A 244 -0.04 5.51 3.97
N HIS A 245 0.83 4.70 3.36
CA HIS A 245 2.27 4.83 3.57
C HIS A 245 2.88 5.82 2.56
N GLY A 246 3.91 6.56 2.97
CA GLY A 246 4.80 7.23 2.03
C GLY A 246 5.63 6.24 1.23
N GLY A 247 6.50 6.75 0.35
CA GLY A 247 7.43 5.94 -0.43
C GLY A 247 8.87 6.42 -0.25
N ASP A 248 9.83 5.61 -0.61
CA ASP A 248 11.26 5.93 -0.48
C ASP A 248 11.76 6.73 -1.69
N VAL A 249 12.87 7.46 -1.54
CA VAL A 249 13.57 8.06 -2.67
C VAL A 249 14.56 7.04 -3.22
N TYR A 250 14.18 6.38 -4.30
CA TYR A 250 15.08 5.60 -5.14
C TYR A 250 15.92 6.45 -6.09
N THR A 251 17.03 5.87 -6.56
CA THR A 251 17.83 6.37 -7.67
C THR A 251 17.56 5.50 -8.89
N TRP A 252 17.12 6.10 -9.98
CA TRP A 252 16.86 5.42 -11.24
C TRP A 252 17.90 5.83 -12.29
N GLY A 253 18.24 4.92 -13.21
CA GLY A 253 18.99 5.31 -14.41
C GLY A 253 18.08 6.00 -15.42
N GLU A 254 18.58 6.34 -16.61
CA GLU A 254 17.75 6.68 -17.77
C GLU A 254 17.63 5.48 -18.74
N ARG A 255 16.48 5.28 -19.41
CA ARG A 255 16.34 4.24 -20.45
C ARG A 255 16.50 4.85 -21.84
N PRO A 256 17.19 4.15 -22.77
CA PRO A 256 17.07 4.43 -24.18
C PRO A 256 15.58 4.39 -24.60
N PHE A 257 15.14 5.37 -25.39
CA PHE A 257 13.77 5.50 -25.90
C PHE A 257 13.18 4.18 -26.43
N ILE A 258 13.98 3.38 -27.16
CA ILE A 258 13.53 2.11 -27.70
C ILE A 258 13.15 1.09 -26.61
N LYS A 259 13.87 1.07 -25.48
CA LYS A 259 13.49 0.21 -24.34
C LYS A 259 12.21 0.70 -23.71
N HIS A 260 12.06 2.02 -23.52
CA HIS A 260 10.81 2.61 -23.02
C HIS A 260 9.61 2.24 -23.89
N ALA A 261 9.77 2.25 -25.23
CA ALA A 261 8.73 1.82 -26.18
C ALA A 261 8.42 0.30 -26.18
N TYR A 262 9.20 -0.53 -25.48
CA TYR A 262 8.91 -1.96 -25.25
C TYR A 262 8.46 -2.24 -23.81
N ILE A 263 8.57 -1.26 -22.93
CA ILE A 263 8.13 -1.33 -21.53
C ILE A 263 6.76 -0.67 -21.38
N ASP A 264 6.37 0.18 -22.34
CA ASP A 264 5.17 1.01 -22.33
C ASP A 264 4.97 1.63 -20.94
N GLY A 265 5.83 2.60 -20.61
CA GLY A 265 5.96 3.30 -19.32
C GLY A 265 4.71 4.05 -18.84
N GLU A 266 3.58 3.36 -18.84
CA GLU A 266 2.31 3.71 -18.25
C GLU A 266 2.36 3.33 -16.77
N VAL A 267 1.92 4.24 -15.91
CA VAL A 267 1.54 3.92 -14.53
C VAL A 267 0.58 2.75 -14.60
N ASN A 268 0.80 1.75 -13.76
CA ASN A 268 -0.10 0.62 -13.60
C ASN A 268 -1.54 1.13 -13.59
N PRO A 269 -2.41 0.68 -14.50
CA PRO A 269 -3.76 1.19 -14.63
C PRO A 269 -4.46 1.33 -13.28
N MET A 270 -4.80 2.56 -12.90
CA MET A 270 -5.36 2.83 -11.58
C MET A 270 -6.88 2.93 -11.67
N ALA A 271 -7.59 2.21 -10.81
CA ALA A 271 -9.05 2.27 -10.77
C ALA A 271 -9.54 3.70 -10.49
N VAL A 272 -10.67 4.03 -11.08
CA VAL A 272 -11.31 5.33 -10.96
C VAL A 272 -12.73 5.11 -10.45
N ILE A 273 -13.11 5.88 -9.43
CA ILE A 273 -14.47 5.93 -8.90
C ILE A 273 -14.86 7.40 -8.78
N HIS A 274 -15.83 7.81 -9.59
CA HIS A 274 -16.38 9.16 -9.56
C HIS A 274 -17.89 9.09 -9.47
N ASN A 275 -18.47 9.64 -8.41
CA ASN A 275 -19.92 9.73 -8.21
C ASN A 275 -20.25 10.86 -7.22
N ASP A 276 -21.50 10.91 -6.75
CA ASP A 276 -21.98 11.90 -5.80
C ASP A 276 -21.33 11.81 -4.41
N ARG A 277 -20.64 10.70 -4.09
CA ARG A 277 -20.03 10.44 -2.78
C ARG A 277 -18.51 10.36 -2.81
N VAL A 278 -17.94 9.89 -3.91
CA VAL A 278 -16.51 9.63 -4.05
C VAL A 278 -15.99 10.37 -5.27
N SER A 279 -14.92 11.15 -5.07
CA SER A 279 -14.16 11.80 -6.14
C SER A 279 -12.75 11.23 -6.20
N THR A 280 -12.27 10.91 -7.40
CA THR A 280 -10.88 10.53 -7.64
C THR A 280 -10.04 11.73 -8.07
N TRP A 281 -8.95 11.95 -7.34
CA TRP A 281 -7.88 12.90 -7.68
C TRP A 281 -6.60 12.15 -8.01
N VAL A 282 -5.82 12.71 -8.93
CA VAL A 282 -4.49 12.20 -9.29
C VAL A 282 -3.44 13.19 -8.82
N ASN A 283 -2.45 12.70 -8.09
CA ASN A 283 -1.30 13.46 -7.63
C ASN A 283 -0.03 12.87 -8.27
N LEU A 284 0.49 13.54 -9.29
CA LEU A 284 1.73 13.14 -9.94
C LEU A 284 2.93 13.59 -9.12
N LEU A 285 3.85 12.67 -8.94
CA LEU A 285 5.05 12.85 -8.14
C LEU A 285 6.27 12.55 -9.02
N HIS A 286 7.21 13.48 -9.03
CA HIS A 286 8.47 13.35 -9.78
C HIS A 286 9.64 13.59 -8.83
N SER A 287 9.76 12.75 -7.81
CA SER A 287 10.63 12.97 -6.64
C SER A 287 11.94 12.17 -6.62
N HIS A 288 12.04 11.06 -7.34
CA HIS A 288 13.24 10.22 -7.34
C HIS A 288 14.47 10.83 -8.00
N ASP A 289 15.64 10.29 -7.65
CA ASP A 289 16.93 10.74 -8.18
C ASP A 289 17.26 10.08 -9.52
N GLY A 290 18.14 10.71 -10.30
CA GLY A 290 18.55 10.24 -11.63
C GLY A 290 17.58 10.60 -12.77
N MET A 291 16.52 11.36 -12.47
CA MET A 291 15.61 11.94 -13.46
C MET A 291 15.76 13.47 -13.45
N ASP A 292 16.12 14.05 -14.59
CA ASP A 292 16.35 15.48 -14.75
C ASP A 292 15.19 16.15 -15.49
N GLY A 293 14.68 17.25 -14.93
CA GLY A 293 13.73 18.15 -15.61
C GLY A 293 12.26 17.79 -15.47
N ASP A 294 11.42 18.72 -15.93
CA ASP A 294 9.98 18.57 -16.02
C ASP A 294 9.63 17.69 -17.24
N THR A 295 8.58 16.87 -17.14
CA THR A 295 8.18 15.97 -18.24
C THR A 295 6.69 16.03 -18.47
N ASP A 296 6.25 16.20 -19.71
CA ASP A 296 4.84 16.14 -20.06
C ASP A 296 4.30 14.72 -19.96
N ILE A 297 3.01 14.61 -19.66
CA ILE A 297 2.32 13.34 -19.52
C ILE A 297 1.15 13.19 -20.49
N ASP A 298 0.95 11.95 -20.91
CA ASP A 298 -0.22 11.48 -21.62
C ASP A 298 -1.21 10.85 -20.64
N VAL A 299 -2.49 11.09 -20.83
CA VAL A 299 -3.56 10.55 -19.99
C VAL A 299 -4.64 9.92 -20.87
N ARG A 300 -5.01 8.70 -20.54
CA ARG A 300 -6.16 7.98 -21.10
C ARG A 300 -7.09 7.54 -19.97
N LEU A 301 -8.39 7.70 -20.19
CA LEU A 301 -9.44 7.26 -19.28
C LEU A 301 -10.31 6.24 -20.01
N PHE A 302 -10.47 5.07 -19.40
CA PHE A 302 -11.26 3.98 -19.93
C PHE A 302 -12.41 3.65 -18.98
N ASP A 303 -13.59 3.35 -19.53
CA ASP A 303 -14.71 2.82 -18.75
C ASP A 303 -14.48 1.35 -18.33
N ASP A 304 -15.43 0.77 -17.59
CA ASP A 304 -15.37 -0.61 -17.12
C ASP A 304 -15.37 -1.65 -18.26
N ALA A 305 -15.98 -1.32 -19.40
CA ALA A 305 -15.99 -2.13 -20.61
C ALA A 305 -14.68 -2.03 -21.43
N GLY A 306 -13.79 -1.10 -21.09
CA GLY A 306 -12.52 -0.86 -21.79
C GLY A 306 -12.62 0.11 -22.97
N THR A 307 -13.70 0.88 -23.06
CA THR A 307 -13.81 1.97 -24.04
C THR A 307 -13.01 3.17 -23.56
N CYS A 308 -12.10 3.68 -24.38
CA CYS A 308 -11.42 4.95 -24.11
C CYS A 308 -12.40 6.11 -24.26
N VAL A 309 -12.83 6.68 -23.13
CA VAL A 309 -13.78 7.80 -23.07
C VAL A 309 -13.08 9.16 -23.11
N ALA A 310 -11.81 9.21 -22.73
CA ALA A 310 -11.01 10.42 -22.86
C ALA A 310 -9.55 10.08 -23.14
N SER A 311 -8.93 10.84 -24.04
CA SER A 311 -7.49 10.81 -24.30
C SER A 311 -6.97 12.23 -24.40
N ARG A 312 -5.86 12.51 -23.74
CA ARG A 312 -5.19 13.81 -23.73
C ARG A 312 -3.68 13.60 -23.88
N HIS A 313 -3.15 14.05 -25.02
CA HIS A 313 -1.72 14.00 -25.31
C HIS A 313 -1.01 15.25 -24.77
N ARG A 314 0.14 15.09 -24.10
CA ARG A 314 0.94 16.17 -23.49
C ARG A 314 0.10 17.16 -22.68
N TRP A 315 -0.76 16.63 -21.82
CA TRP A 315 -1.82 17.44 -21.21
C TRP A 315 -1.36 18.27 -20.02
N LYS A 316 -0.59 17.62 -19.13
CA LYS A 316 -0.05 18.22 -17.91
C LYS A 316 1.44 17.90 -17.86
N THR A 317 2.16 18.66 -17.06
CA THR A 317 3.59 18.47 -16.86
C THR A 317 3.83 17.93 -15.45
N ALA A 318 4.46 16.76 -15.34
CA ALA A 318 4.99 16.22 -14.10
C ALA A 318 6.28 16.97 -13.74
N ARG A 319 6.17 17.90 -12.79
CA ARG A 319 7.26 18.81 -12.45
C ARG A 319 8.24 18.20 -11.47
N ARG A 320 9.54 18.32 -11.73
CA ARG A 320 10.60 17.75 -10.89
C ARG A 320 10.51 18.32 -9.47
N GLN A 321 10.48 17.42 -8.47
CA GLN A 321 10.39 17.74 -7.04
C GLN A 321 9.20 18.65 -6.68
N LYS A 322 8.12 18.58 -7.46
CA LYS A 322 6.90 19.36 -7.26
C LYS A 322 5.69 18.46 -7.45
N LEU A 323 4.57 18.89 -6.88
CA LEU A 323 3.29 18.22 -7.01
C LEU A 323 2.53 18.77 -8.23
N THR A 324 2.14 17.88 -9.14
CA THR A 324 1.13 18.18 -10.17
C THR A 324 -0.15 17.42 -9.83
N ARG A 325 -1.28 18.11 -9.75
CA ARG A 325 -2.56 17.52 -9.33
C ARG A 325 -3.69 17.87 -10.30
N PHE A 326 -4.60 16.93 -10.53
CA PHE A 326 -5.83 17.15 -11.29
C PHE A 326 -6.94 16.20 -10.81
N ALA A 327 -8.20 16.58 -11.02
CA ALA A 327 -9.35 15.72 -10.75
C ALA A 327 -9.70 14.88 -11.99
N VAL A 328 -10.13 13.63 -11.80
CA VAL A 328 -10.64 12.80 -12.92
C VAL A 328 -11.83 13.48 -13.61
N ALA A 329 -12.63 14.23 -12.85
CA ALA A 329 -13.74 15.03 -13.37
C ALA A 329 -13.33 15.97 -14.52
N GLU A 330 -12.07 16.42 -14.59
CA GLU A 330 -11.56 17.26 -15.70
C GLU A 330 -11.49 16.51 -17.05
N LEU A 331 -11.54 15.18 -17.03
CA LEU A 331 -11.45 14.32 -18.22
C LEU A 331 -12.83 13.87 -18.73
N LEU A 332 -13.87 13.96 -17.92
CA LEU A 332 -15.22 13.50 -18.24
C LEU A 332 -15.98 14.54 -19.08
N ASP A 333 -16.71 14.08 -20.08
CA ASP A 333 -17.60 14.95 -20.87
C ASP A 333 -18.74 15.55 -20.03
N ASP A 334 -19.27 14.75 -19.09
CA ASP A 334 -20.26 15.18 -18.11
C ASP A 334 -19.82 14.75 -16.70
N PRO A 335 -19.15 15.65 -15.95
CA PRO A 335 -18.67 15.37 -14.60
C PRO A 335 -19.78 15.13 -13.56
N SER A 336 -21.06 15.39 -13.90
CA SER A 336 -22.17 15.13 -13.00
C SER A 336 -22.63 13.66 -13.00
N ARG A 337 -22.20 12.88 -14.00
CA ARG A 337 -22.57 11.48 -14.14
C ARG A 337 -21.58 10.57 -13.39
N PRO A 338 -22.07 9.51 -12.72
CA PRO A 338 -21.20 8.50 -12.16
C PRO A 338 -20.32 7.83 -13.23
N PHE A 339 -19.09 7.52 -12.86
CA PHE A 339 -18.10 6.88 -13.70
C PHE A 339 -17.26 5.89 -12.88
N ASN A 340 -17.12 4.68 -13.39
CA ASN A 340 -16.18 3.67 -12.91
C ASN A 340 -15.34 3.20 -14.10
N GLY A 341 -14.07 2.90 -13.85
CA GLY A 341 -13.16 2.45 -14.88
C GLY A 341 -11.73 2.54 -14.38
N HIS A 342 -10.80 2.91 -15.26
CA HIS A 342 -9.41 3.13 -14.87
C HIS A 342 -8.76 4.25 -15.67
N ILE A 343 -7.69 4.81 -15.12
CA ILE A 343 -6.85 5.81 -15.76
C ILE A 343 -5.47 5.22 -16.04
N ALA A 344 -4.98 5.46 -17.23
CA ALA A 344 -3.61 5.15 -17.65
C ALA A 344 -2.85 6.46 -17.87
N ILE A 345 -1.64 6.55 -17.31
CA ILE A 345 -0.83 7.77 -17.31
C ILE A 345 0.58 7.41 -17.73
N SER A 346 1.14 8.02 -18.75
CA SER A 346 2.54 7.81 -19.15
C SER A 346 3.27 9.12 -19.31
N PHE A 347 4.60 9.08 -19.28
CA PHE A 347 5.38 10.18 -19.84
C PHE A 347 5.16 10.28 -21.35
N ALA A 348 5.25 11.49 -21.89
CA ALA A 348 5.12 11.79 -23.31
C ALA A 348 6.50 12.16 -23.91
N PRO A 349 7.49 11.24 -23.94
CA PRO A 349 8.85 11.56 -24.36
C PRO A 349 8.93 11.96 -25.83
N GLU A 350 9.91 12.80 -26.18
CA GLU A 350 10.24 13.03 -27.59
C GLU A 350 11.10 11.89 -28.15
N PRO A 351 10.92 11.54 -29.44
CA PRO A 351 11.80 10.58 -30.09
C PRO A 351 13.28 10.95 -29.92
N GLY A 352 14.07 10.01 -29.39
CA GLY A 352 15.50 10.21 -29.15
C GLY A 352 15.87 10.82 -27.80
N GLN A 353 14.90 11.21 -26.97
CA GLN A 353 15.17 11.58 -25.58
C GLN A 353 15.19 10.33 -24.69
N PRO A 354 16.14 10.24 -23.73
CA PRO A 354 16.02 9.28 -22.65
C PRO A 354 14.70 9.53 -21.90
N VAL A 355 14.02 8.45 -21.54
CA VAL A 355 12.75 8.56 -20.82
C VAL A 355 13.00 8.18 -19.36
N PRO A 356 12.50 8.97 -18.41
CA PRO A 356 12.56 8.58 -17.01
C PRO A 356 11.88 7.22 -16.83
N PHE A 357 12.42 6.37 -15.96
CA PHE A 357 11.91 5.01 -15.81
C PHE A 357 10.49 4.98 -15.19
N HIS A 358 10.14 5.95 -14.34
CA HIS A 358 8.99 5.84 -13.44
C HIS A 358 8.20 7.15 -13.29
N VAL A 359 7.01 7.21 -13.87
CA VAL A 359 5.90 8.08 -13.47
C VAL A 359 5.33 7.53 -12.17
N GLN A 360 5.03 8.41 -11.21
CA GLN A 360 4.34 8.04 -9.99
C GLN A 360 3.05 8.84 -9.87
N ALA A 361 1.97 8.16 -9.50
CA ALA A 361 0.66 8.77 -9.33
C ALA A 361 0.02 8.27 -8.03
N LEU A 362 -0.10 9.17 -7.05
CA LEU A 362 -0.87 8.91 -5.85
C LEU A 362 -2.34 9.24 -6.11
N MET A 363 -3.14 8.19 -6.24
CA MET A 363 -4.58 8.27 -6.39
C MET A 363 -5.21 8.61 -5.05
N GLU A 364 -6.07 9.62 -5.01
CA GLU A 364 -6.81 10.01 -3.82
C GLU A 364 -8.32 9.86 -4.06
N TYR A 365 -8.94 8.96 -3.31
CA TYR A 365 -10.38 8.71 -3.31
C TYR A 365 -10.99 9.44 -2.12
N GLY A 366 -11.49 10.64 -2.39
CA GLY A 366 -12.07 11.52 -1.37
C GLY A 366 -13.57 11.33 -1.23
N SER A 367 -14.06 11.25 0.01
CA SER A 367 -15.46 11.39 0.40
C SER A 367 -15.60 12.46 1.49
N ASP A 368 -16.82 12.71 1.98
CA ASP A 368 -17.04 13.63 3.10
C ASP A 368 -16.44 13.15 4.43
N ARG A 369 -16.25 11.84 4.59
CA ARG A 369 -15.78 11.23 5.85
C ARG A 369 -14.40 10.60 5.76
N THR A 370 -13.91 10.31 4.56
CA THR A 370 -12.61 9.67 4.38
C THR A 370 -11.82 10.26 3.23
N VAL A 371 -10.52 10.01 3.27
CA VAL A 371 -9.62 10.22 2.16
C VAL A 371 -8.71 9.00 2.05
N ALA A 372 -9.05 8.07 1.15
CA ALA A 372 -8.22 6.92 0.88
C ALA A 372 -7.19 7.29 -0.18
N ARG A 373 -5.96 6.77 -0.06
CA ARG A 373 -4.90 7.04 -1.04
C ARG A 373 -4.17 5.78 -1.40
N VAL A 374 -3.82 5.66 -2.67
CA VAL A 374 -3.13 4.50 -3.20
C VAL A 374 -2.11 4.94 -4.24
N MET A 375 -0.87 4.51 -4.09
CA MET A 375 0.18 4.80 -5.05
C MET A 375 0.09 3.87 -6.26
N GLY A 376 0.32 4.44 -7.44
CA GLY A 376 0.61 3.71 -8.67
C GLY A 376 1.96 4.16 -9.23
N TRP A 377 2.73 3.21 -9.76
CA TRP A 377 4.02 3.45 -10.39
C TRP A 377 3.98 2.97 -11.85
N SER A 378 4.69 3.65 -12.75
CA SER A 378 4.98 3.11 -14.08
C SER A 378 6.23 2.28 -13.97
N ASP A 379 6.11 1.00 -13.67
CA ASP A 379 7.24 0.20 -13.28
C ASP A 379 7.46 -1.00 -14.21
N GLU A 380 8.69 -1.50 -14.25
CA GLU A 380 9.08 -2.58 -15.16
C GLU A 380 8.47 -3.93 -14.80
N TRP A 381 7.71 -4.01 -13.70
CA TRP A 381 7.02 -5.21 -13.23
C TRP A 381 6.15 -5.77 -14.35
N ASN A 382 5.59 -4.86 -15.14
CA ASN A 382 4.66 -5.11 -16.22
C ASN A 382 5.30 -4.97 -17.59
N SER A 383 6.60 -5.26 -17.71
CA SER A 383 7.37 -5.17 -18.96
C SER A 383 7.61 -6.53 -19.61
N ASP A 384 7.64 -6.57 -20.96
CA ASP A 384 7.91 -7.78 -21.72
C ASP A 384 9.31 -8.32 -21.39
N VAL A 385 10.19 -7.43 -20.94
CA VAL A 385 11.53 -7.72 -20.46
C VAL A 385 11.50 -8.58 -19.20
N LYS A 386 10.68 -8.24 -18.18
CA LYS A 386 10.57 -9.08 -16.97
C LYS A 386 9.89 -10.40 -17.28
N ARG A 387 8.84 -10.40 -18.10
CA ARG A 387 8.20 -11.65 -18.54
C ARG A 387 9.16 -12.58 -19.27
N ALA A 388 9.93 -12.05 -20.23
CA ALA A 388 10.96 -12.82 -20.93
C ALA A 388 12.02 -13.37 -19.97
N ARG A 389 12.42 -12.59 -18.95
CA ARG A 389 13.33 -13.06 -17.90
C ARG A 389 12.72 -14.21 -17.08
N ARG A 390 11.45 -14.13 -16.68
CA ARG A 390 10.74 -15.21 -15.95
C ARG A 390 10.68 -16.50 -16.77
N LEU A 391 10.33 -16.38 -18.06
CA LEU A 391 10.30 -17.52 -18.99
C LEU A 391 11.67 -18.18 -19.15
N GLN A 392 12.75 -17.38 -19.24
CA GLN A 392 14.12 -17.91 -19.30
C GLN A 392 14.54 -18.65 -18.03
N LEU A 393 14.01 -18.26 -16.87
CA LEU A 393 14.28 -18.90 -15.58
C LEU A 393 13.41 -20.14 -15.31
N GLY A 394 12.53 -20.54 -16.25
CA GLY A 394 11.69 -21.73 -16.12
C GLY A 394 10.61 -21.63 -15.04
N GLN A 395 10.19 -20.41 -14.71
CA GLN A 395 9.22 -20.14 -13.64
C GLN A 395 7.78 -20.26 -14.17
N ASP A 396 6.87 -20.73 -13.31
CA ASP A 396 5.44 -20.68 -13.60
C ASP A 396 5.03 -19.20 -13.58
N ASP A 397 4.57 -18.67 -14.72
CA ASP A 397 4.31 -17.23 -14.96
C ASP A 397 3.03 -16.75 -14.26
N VAL A 398 2.70 -17.28 -13.07
CA VAL A 398 1.49 -16.96 -12.32
C VAL A 398 1.79 -15.90 -11.26
N ILE A 399 1.25 -14.70 -11.47
CA ILE A 399 1.28 -13.56 -10.56
C ILE A 399 0.12 -13.67 -9.57
N ARG A 400 0.37 -13.36 -8.29
CA ARG A 400 -0.65 -13.39 -7.24
C ARG A 400 -0.80 -12.05 -6.54
N ALA A 401 -2.04 -11.60 -6.39
CA ALA A 401 -2.40 -10.46 -5.55
C ALA A 401 -3.27 -10.93 -4.38
N CYS A 402 -3.05 -10.38 -3.19
CA CYS A 402 -3.79 -10.76 -1.98
C CYS A 402 -4.44 -9.54 -1.32
N PHE A 403 -5.70 -9.69 -0.87
CA PHE A 403 -6.48 -8.62 -0.25
C PHE A 403 -7.32 -9.13 0.92
N LEU A 404 -7.54 -8.28 1.91
CA LEU A 404 -8.48 -8.56 2.99
C LEU A 404 -9.92 -8.32 2.52
N VAL A 405 -10.81 -9.29 2.78
CA VAL A 405 -12.25 -9.17 2.54
C VAL A 405 -13.04 -9.38 3.82
N TRP A 406 -14.17 -8.69 3.93
CA TRP A 406 -14.97 -8.58 5.16
C TRP A 406 -16.32 -9.25 5.00
N ASN A 407 -16.60 -10.23 5.86
CA ASN A 407 -17.94 -10.76 6.09
C ASN A 407 -18.51 -10.07 7.34
N ASP A 408 -18.87 -8.80 7.16
CA ASP A 408 -19.40 -7.93 8.21
C ASP A 408 -20.61 -7.16 7.64
N ALA A 409 -21.71 -7.11 8.39
CA ALA A 409 -22.95 -6.46 7.96
C ALA A 409 -22.79 -4.94 7.74
N GLU A 410 -21.83 -4.31 8.42
CA GLU A 410 -21.55 -2.87 8.30
C GLU A 410 -20.62 -2.55 7.13
N LEU A 411 -19.89 -3.55 6.62
CA LEU A 411 -18.86 -3.36 5.60
C LEU A 411 -19.21 -4.02 4.28
N GLU A 412 -18.55 -3.54 3.25
CA GLU A 412 -18.59 -4.09 1.91
C GLU A 412 -17.20 -4.08 1.32
N SER A 413 -16.75 -5.25 0.87
CA SER A 413 -15.51 -5.40 0.11
C SER A 413 -15.81 -5.34 -1.38
N LEU A 414 -15.16 -4.40 -2.05
CA LEU A 414 -15.21 -4.21 -3.50
C LEU A 414 -13.81 -4.40 -4.06
N VAL A 415 -13.73 -4.93 -5.28
CA VAL A 415 -12.45 -5.15 -5.95
C VAL A 415 -12.55 -4.63 -7.38
N ALA A 416 -11.52 -3.89 -7.79
CA ALA A 416 -11.29 -3.51 -9.17
C ALA A 416 -10.09 -4.31 -9.69
N ILE A 417 -10.28 -5.07 -10.75
CA ILE A 417 -9.22 -5.83 -11.44
C ILE A 417 -9.15 -5.31 -12.87
N THR A 418 -8.07 -4.63 -13.20
CA THR A 418 -7.85 -4.02 -14.51
C THR A 418 -6.91 -4.89 -15.31
N ASN A 419 -7.30 -5.19 -16.55
CA ASN A 419 -6.48 -5.95 -17.47
C ASN A 419 -5.29 -5.11 -17.94
N ALA A 420 -4.12 -5.43 -17.40
CA ALA A 420 -2.88 -4.69 -17.58
C ALA A 420 -1.83 -5.43 -18.47
N GLY A 421 -2.23 -6.38 -19.33
CA GLY A 421 -1.32 -7.17 -20.18
C GLY A 421 -0.65 -6.45 -21.38
N HIS A 422 0.34 -7.12 -22.00
CA HIS A 422 1.21 -6.60 -23.08
C HIS A 422 0.55 -6.35 -24.46
N LEU A 423 1.24 -5.56 -25.31
CA LEU A 423 0.86 -5.10 -26.66
C LEU A 423 -0.30 -4.07 -26.72
N ASP A 424 -0.35 -3.21 -25.69
CA ASP A 424 -1.39 -2.23 -25.37
C ASP A 424 -2.67 -2.86 -24.75
N TYR A 425 -2.65 -3.79 -23.79
CA TYR A 425 -3.89 -4.29 -23.15
C TYR A 425 -4.96 -4.88 -24.12
N LYS A 426 -4.55 -5.28 -25.32
CA LYS A 426 -5.46 -5.67 -26.42
C LYS A 426 -6.03 -7.08 -26.31
N GLU A 427 -5.45 -7.89 -25.43
CA GLU A 427 -5.85 -9.28 -25.24
C GLU A 427 -6.76 -9.40 -24.02
N CYS A 428 -7.63 -10.42 -24.03
CA CYS A 428 -8.43 -10.76 -22.87
C CYS A 428 -7.55 -11.45 -21.81
N ALA A 429 -7.70 -11.07 -20.54
CA ALA A 429 -7.02 -11.70 -19.42
C ALA A 429 -7.94 -12.66 -18.66
N THR A 430 -7.36 -13.70 -18.08
CA THR A 430 -8.07 -14.63 -17.18
C THR A 430 -7.41 -14.66 -15.80
N ALA A 431 -8.20 -14.76 -14.76
CA ALA A 431 -7.74 -14.89 -13.38
C ALA A 431 -8.54 -15.93 -12.62
N GLU A 432 -7.87 -16.72 -11.78
CA GLU A 432 -8.51 -17.51 -10.72
C GLU A 432 -8.63 -16.63 -9.48
N LEU A 433 -9.83 -16.56 -8.92
CA LEU A 433 -10.12 -15.89 -7.65
C LEU A 433 -10.35 -16.97 -6.60
N SER A 434 -9.57 -16.94 -5.52
CA SER A 434 -9.70 -17.85 -4.38
C SER A 434 -9.96 -17.07 -3.10
N LEU A 435 -11.04 -17.39 -2.39
CA LEU A 435 -11.26 -16.92 -1.03
C LEU A 435 -10.61 -17.89 -0.04
N VAL A 436 -9.72 -17.41 0.81
CA VAL A 436 -8.95 -18.19 1.78
C VAL A 436 -9.21 -17.66 3.18
N GLY A 437 -9.81 -18.48 4.03
CA GLY A 437 -10.05 -18.17 5.44
C GLY A 437 -9.04 -18.84 6.37
N PRO A 438 -9.27 -18.74 7.69
CA PRO A 438 -8.45 -19.39 8.72
C PRO A 438 -8.41 -20.92 8.61
N SER A 439 -9.47 -21.53 8.09
CA SER A 439 -9.58 -22.99 7.92
C SER A 439 -9.00 -23.49 6.59
N GLY A 440 -8.70 -22.60 5.65
CA GLY A 440 -8.20 -22.93 4.31
C GLY A 440 -8.98 -22.22 3.21
N THR A 441 -8.85 -22.71 1.97
CA THR A 441 -9.65 -22.24 0.84
C THR A 441 -11.14 -22.50 1.10
N ILE A 442 -11.95 -21.44 0.98
CA ILE A 442 -13.40 -21.45 1.15
C ILE A 442 -14.06 -21.70 -0.19
N MET A 443 -13.75 -20.87 -1.19
CA MET A 443 -14.36 -20.90 -2.52
C MET A 443 -13.36 -20.48 -3.59
N LYS A 444 -13.61 -20.93 -4.82
CA LYS A 444 -12.88 -20.53 -6.02
C LYS A 444 -13.82 -20.20 -7.16
N THR A 445 -13.42 -19.26 -8.00
CA THR A 445 -14.09 -18.95 -9.26
C THR A 445 -13.09 -18.42 -10.28
N GLU A 446 -13.49 -18.30 -11.53
CA GLU A 446 -12.68 -17.71 -12.58
C GLU A 446 -13.32 -16.41 -13.08
N LEU A 447 -12.46 -15.50 -13.53
CA LEU A 447 -12.84 -14.23 -14.10
C LEU A 447 -12.14 -14.05 -15.44
N SER A 448 -12.89 -13.57 -16.43
CA SER A 448 -12.37 -13.12 -17.71
C SER A 448 -12.58 -11.61 -17.82
N ILE A 449 -11.52 -10.89 -18.19
CA ILE A 449 -11.48 -9.44 -18.24
C ILE A 449 -11.12 -9.05 -19.67
N GLY A 450 -12.03 -8.32 -20.32
CA GLY A 450 -11.85 -7.87 -21.70
C GLY A 450 -10.61 -6.98 -21.88
N PRO A 451 -10.20 -6.74 -23.13
CA PRO A 451 -9.14 -5.79 -23.45
C PRO A 451 -9.44 -4.41 -22.87
N TYR A 452 -8.45 -3.78 -22.22
CA TYR A 452 -8.61 -2.50 -21.51
C TYR A 452 -9.72 -2.47 -20.46
N ALA A 453 -10.36 -3.59 -20.14
CA ALA A 453 -11.53 -3.57 -19.28
C ALA A 453 -11.11 -3.57 -17.80
N THR A 454 -12.02 -3.11 -16.94
CA THR A 454 -11.88 -3.22 -15.50
C THR A 454 -13.07 -3.98 -14.94
N ALA A 455 -12.81 -5.16 -14.38
CA ALA A 455 -13.81 -5.88 -13.63
C ALA A 455 -13.93 -5.24 -12.24
N PHE A 456 -14.99 -4.46 -12.03
CA PHE A 456 -15.32 -3.86 -10.75
C PHE A 456 -16.53 -4.57 -10.14
N PHE A 457 -16.37 -5.22 -8.98
CA PHE A 457 -17.45 -6.00 -8.36
C PHE A 457 -17.34 -6.04 -6.84
N GLY A 458 -18.46 -6.34 -6.18
CA GLY A 458 -18.49 -6.70 -4.76
C GLY A 458 -18.20 -8.18 -4.55
N ILE A 459 -17.56 -8.55 -3.44
CA ILE A 459 -17.20 -9.96 -3.16
C ILE A 459 -18.42 -10.87 -3.19
N SER A 460 -19.55 -10.43 -2.63
CA SER A 460 -20.79 -11.22 -2.58
C SER A 460 -21.45 -11.42 -3.96
N GLU A 461 -21.11 -10.60 -4.96
CA GLU A 461 -21.54 -10.79 -6.34
C GLU A 461 -20.80 -11.96 -7.00
N LYS A 462 -19.48 -12.07 -6.77
CA LYS A 462 -18.64 -13.13 -7.37
C LYS A 462 -18.65 -14.43 -6.58
N PHE A 463 -18.87 -14.35 -5.28
CA PHE A 463 -19.00 -15.51 -4.41
C PHE A 463 -20.33 -15.41 -3.66
N PRO A 464 -21.45 -15.76 -4.31
CA PRO A 464 -22.71 -15.93 -3.60
C PRO A 464 -22.52 -16.90 -2.43
N GLU A 465 -23.18 -16.65 -1.30
CA GLU A 465 -23.18 -17.56 -0.13
C GLU A 465 -21.83 -17.72 0.60
N TRP A 466 -20.75 -17.04 0.18
CA TRP A 466 -19.44 -17.12 0.86
C TRP A 466 -19.50 -16.80 2.36
N SER A 467 -20.44 -15.92 2.74
CA SER A 467 -20.71 -15.50 4.12
C SER A 467 -21.29 -16.61 4.99
N GLU A 468 -21.84 -17.67 4.40
CA GLU A 468 -22.34 -18.86 5.12
C GLU A 468 -21.20 -19.82 5.45
N HIS A 469 -20.08 -19.73 4.72
CA HIS A 469 -18.90 -20.57 4.88
C HIS A 469 -17.80 -19.92 5.72
N LEU A 470 -18.01 -18.67 6.14
CA LEU A 470 -17.12 -17.92 7.00
C LEU A 470 -17.97 -17.36 8.15
N ASP A 471 -17.72 -17.80 9.38
CA ASP A 471 -18.27 -17.12 10.55
C ASP A 471 -17.96 -15.61 10.46
N ALA A 472 -18.83 -14.74 10.99
CA ALA A 472 -18.64 -13.29 10.94
C ALA A 472 -17.16 -12.92 11.22
N GLY A 473 -16.51 -12.26 10.27
CA GLY A 473 -15.05 -12.23 10.25
C GLY A 473 -14.46 -11.81 8.91
N THR A 474 -13.20 -12.19 8.68
CA THR A 474 -12.42 -11.78 7.51
C THR A 474 -11.78 -12.97 6.80
N ALA A 475 -11.63 -12.86 5.49
CA ALA A 475 -10.88 -13.80 4.66
C ALA A 475 -9.92 -13.04 3.75
N MET A 476 -9.05 -13.78 3.07
CA MET A 476 -8.17 -13.26 2.04
C MET A 476 -8.73 -13.59 0.66
N LEU A 477 -8.88 -12.59 -0.20
CA LEU A 477 -9.03 -12.83 -1.65
C LEU A 477 -7.64 -12.95 -2.26
N VAL A 478 -7.37 -14.08 -2.90
CA VAL A 478 -6.18 -14.33 -3.70
C VAL A 478 -6.57 -14.32 -5.17
N ILE A 479 -5.96 -13.43 -5.95
CA ILE A 479 -6.14 -13.32 -7.39
C ILE A 479 -4.90 -13.93 -8.03
N SER A 480 -5.04 -14.99 -8.82
CA SER A 480 -3.94 -15.64 -9.53
C SER A 480 -4.14 -15.49 -11.04
N SER A 481 -3.17 -14.92 -11.75
CA SER A 481 -3.25 -14.74 -13.20
C SER A 481 -1.90 -14.92 -13.87
N ARG A 482 -1.92 -15.34 -15.14
CA ARG A 482 -0.75 -15.29 -16.03
C ARG A 482 -0.64 -13.97 -16.79
N SER A 483 -1.72 -13.20 -16.78
CA SER A 483 -1.73 -11.83 -17.25
C SER A 483 -1.29 -10.93 -16.12
N ASP A 484 -0.68 -9.81 -16.47
CA ASP A 484 -0.44 -8.75 -15.52
C ASP A 484 -1.75 -8.01 -15.25
N LEU A 485 -2.17 -7.97 -14.00
CA LEU A 485 -3.45 -7.40 -13.59
C LEU A 485 -3.22 -6.38 -12.49
N ALA A 486 -3.48 -5.11 -12.79
CA ALA A 486 -3.52 -4.08 -11.76
C ALA A 486 -4.80 -4.28 -10.94
N SER A 487 -4.65 -4.42 -9.62
CA SER A 487 -5.81 -4.72 -8.75
C SER A 487 -5.87 -3.78 -7.55
N LEU A 488 -7.07 -3.30 -7.22
CA LEU A 488 -7.32 -2.43 -6.08
C LEU A 488 -8.49 -2.99 -5.28
N ALA A 489 -8.32 -3.09 -3.96
CA ALA A 489 -9.41 -3.42 -3.05
C ALA A 489 -9.92 -2.16 -2.35
N PHE A 490 -11.23 -2.09 -2.20
CA PHE A 490 -11.91 -1.04 -1.46
C PHE A 490 -12.74 -1.67 -0.34
N ILE A 491 -12.73 -1.01 0.81
CA ILE A 491 -13.61 -1.34 1.92
C ILE A 491 -14.53 -0.14 2.11
N ARG A 492 -15.83 -0.37 1.96
CA ARG A 492 -16.85 0.66 2.17
C ARG A 492 -17.67 0.33 3.41
N HIS A 493 -17.80 1.29 4.32
CA HIS A 493 -18.78 1.22 5.38
C HIS A 493 -20.15 1.63 4.85
N ARG A 494 -21.14 0.75 4.97
CA ARG A 494 -22.45 0.88 4.30
C ARG A 494 -23.24 2.09 4.75
N GLU A 495 -23.31 2.33 6.06
CA GLU A 495 -24.07 3.45 6.63
C GLU A 495 -23.37 4.80 6.44
N SER A 496 -22.13 4.92 6.96
CA SER A 496 -21.36 6.16 6.91
C SER A 496 -20.87 6.56 5.51
N GLY A 497 -20.77 5.62 4.57
CA GLY A 497 -20.18 5.84 3.25
C GLY A 497 -18.66 6.01 3.25
N ALA A 498 -18.00 5.81 4.40
CA ALA A 498 -16.54 5.85 4.50
C ALA A 498 -15.89 4.79 3.61
N VAL A 499 -14.85 5.18 2.88
CA VAL A 499 -14.09 4.32 1.97
C VAL A 499 -12.62 4.27 2.40
N ALA A 500 -12.07 3.06 2.50
CA ALA A 500 -10.65 2.76 2.46
C ALA A 500 -10.30 2.11 1.12
N ALA A 501 -9.08 2.29 0.67
CA ALA A 501 -8.57 1.71 -0.57
C ALA A 501 -7.15 1.21 -0.34
N GLU A 502 -6.83 0.08 -0.95
CA GLU A 502 -5.55 -0.61 -0.82
C GLU A 502 -5.16 -1.15 -2.19
N HIS A 503 -3.91 -0.93 -2.63
CA HIS A 503 -3.40 -1.59 -3.84
C HIS A 503 -3.02 -3.02 -3.55
N PHE A 504 -2.99 -3.81 -4.61
CA PHE A 504 -2.54 -5.19 -4.54
C PHE A 504 -1.15 -5.31 -3.94
N PHE A 505 -1.08 -6.08 -2.87
CA PHE A 505 0.15 -6.70 -2.47
C PHE A 505 0.42 -7.86 -3.45
N ALA A 506 1.19 -7.57 -4.49
CA ALA A 506 1.64 -8.60 -5.42
C ALA A 506 2.68 -9.46 -4.70
N LEU A 507 2.40 -10.73 -4.48
CA LEU A 507 3.31 -11.70 -3.90
C LEU A 507 3.95 -12.50 -5.03
N TRP A 508 5.16 -12.10 -5.42
CA TRP A 508 5.93 -12.80 -6.46
C TRP A 508 6.79 -13.88 -5.80
N ASP A 509 6.75 -15.13 -6.28
CA ASP A 509 7.80 -16.11 -5.99
C ASP A 509 8.81 -16.10 -7.15
N TRP A 510 9.87 -15.31 -6.99
CA TRP A 510 10.81 -14.99 -8.07
C TRP A 510 11.73 -16.13 -8.47
N THR A 511 11.68 -17.31 -7.85
CA THR A 511 12.79 -18.28 -8.03
C THR A 511 12.50 -19.75 -7.80
N GLY A 512 11.39 -20.14 -7.17
CA GLY A 512 11.38 -21.47 -6.53
C GLY A 512 12.46 -21.60 -5.44
N THR A 513 13.06 -20.47 -5.01
CA THR A 513 14.03 -20.35 -3.91
C THR A 513 13.59 -19.34 -2.84
N ARG A 514 12.27 -19.20 -2.60
CA ARG A 514 11.70 -18.51 -1.42
C ARG A 514 11.83 -16.98 -1.41
N ILE A 515 11.91 -16.30 -2.56
CA ILE A 515 11.95 -14.82 -2.59
C ILE A 515 10.52 -14.29 -2.75
N THR A 516 10.08 -13.49 -1.78
CA THR A 516 8.81 -12.77 -1.78
C THR A 516 9.09 -11.27 -1.89
N GLU A 517 8.67 -10.64 -2.99
CA GLU A 517 8.72 -9.18 -3.16
C GLU A 517 7.30 -8.62 -3.23
N ALA A 518 7.07 -7.46 -2.60
CA ALA A 518 5.88 -6.65 -2.82
C ALA A 518 6.03 -5.90 -4.14
N ALA A 519 4.98 -5.78 -4.94
CA ALA A 519 4.94 -4.67 -5.89
C ALA A 519 4.97 -3.35 -5.11
N GLY A 520 6.02 -2.56 -5.28
CA GLY A 520 6.22 -1.28 -4.59
C GLY A 520 7.29 -1.26 -3.50
N SER A 521 8.01 -2.35 -3.21
CA SER A 521 9.14 -2.39 -2.25
C SER A 521 10.52 -2.33 -2.93
#